data_AF-A0A7S2AKG0-F1
#
_entry.id   AF-A0A7S2AKG0-F1
#
_cell.length_a   1.000
_cell.length_b   1.000
_cell.length_c   1.000
_cell.angle_alpha   90.00
_cell.angle_beta   90.00
_cell.angle_gamma   90.00
#
_symmetry.space_group_name_H-M   'P 1'
#
loop_
_entity.id
_entity.type
_entity.pdbx_description
1 polymer ?
#
loop_
_entity_poly.entity_id
_entity_poly.type
_entity_poly.pdbx_seq_one_letter_code
_entity_poly.pdbx_strand_id
1 'polypeptide(L)'
;QASEVRPRPADVVERLVHEALTPLPQETAILSHPNTTIAFDPKGVPWYNRYRDILRESLCFVEQSMIECPALALIVVASTDVDPLAAFEELSTHQNHMPEAYQTGQYDASEVSRIYLLIHDPHEGKDVD
;
A
#
# COMPACT_ATOMS: atom_id res chain seq x y z
N GLN A 1 -26.57 -8.10 2.42
CA GLN A 1 -26.55 -7.00 3.40
C GLN A 1 -25.09 -6.63 3.61
N ALA A 2 -24.66 -5.46 3.12
CA ALA A 2 -23.30 -4.99 3.34
C ALA A 2 -23.17 -4.62 4.82
N SER A 3 -22.26 -5.25 5.54
CA SER A 3 -21.92 -4.86 6.91
C SER A 3 -21.27 -3.48 6.82
N GLU A 4 -22.01 -2.44 7.20
CA GLU A 4 -21.51 -1.07 7.24
C GLU A 4 -20.37 -1.02 8.27
N VAL A 5 -19.13 -1.01 7.78
CA VAL A 5 -17.94 -0.95 8.63
C VAL A 5 -17.90 0.45 9.22
N ARG A 6 -18.31 0.59 10.48
CA ARG A 6 -18.23 1.87 11.18
C ARG A 6 -16.76 2.31 11.29
N PRO A 7 -16.45 3.59 11.04
CA PRO A 7 -15.11 4.11 11.24
C PRO A 7 -14.70 3.90 12.71
N ARG A 8 -13.42 3.53 12.92
CA ARG A 8 -12.88 3.36 14.27
C ARG A 8 -12.83 4.71 14.98
N PRO A 9 -13.03 4.75 16.32
CA PRO A 9 -12.80 5.96 17.11
C PRO A 9 -11.38 6.51 16.92
N ALA A 10 -11.22 7.83 16.91
CA ALA A 10 -9.95 8.50 16.62
C ALA A 10 -8.82 8.08 17.58
N ASP A 11 -9.14 7.96 18.88
CA ASP A 11 -8.20 7.51 19.93
C ASP A 11 -7.66 6.10 19.67
N VAL A 12 -8.51 5.21 19.12
CA VAL A 12 -8.12 3.86 18.75
C VAL A 12 -7.22 3.87 17.52
N VAL A 13 -7.52 4.73 16.54
CA VAL A 13 -6.67 4.90 15.34
C VAL A 13 -5.31 5.45 15.73
N GLU A 14 -5.25 6.52 16.52
CA GLU A 14 -4.02 7.12 17.01
C GLU A 14 -3.14 6.12 17.77
N ARG A 15 -3.75 5.33 18.68
CA ARG A 15 -3.02 4.28 19.40
C ARG A 15 -2.44 3.24 18.45
N LEU A 16 -3.21 2.77 17.49
CA LEU A 16 -2.75 1.77 16.51
C LEU A 16 -1.64 2.31 15.61
N VAL A 17 -1.74 3.57 15.19
CA VAL A 17 -0.69 4.26 14.42
C VAL A 17 0.57 4.39 15.26
N HIS A 18 0.45 4.80 16.52
CA HIS A 18 1.58 4.91 17.43
C HIS A 18 2.27 3.54 17.66
N GLU A 19 1.49 2.49 17.89
CA GLU A 19 2.00 1.11 18.05
C GLU A 19 2.66 0.58 16.77
N ALA A 20 2.16 0.98 15.59
CA ALA A 20 2.72 0.61 14.29
C ALA A 20 4.05 1.34 13.99
N LEU A 21 4.15 2.60 14.42
CA LEU A 21 5.36 3.42 14.22
C LEU A 21 6.45 3.15 15.28
N THR A 22 6.09 2.50 16.40
CA THR A 22 7.04 2.19 17.47
C THR A 22 7.77 0.86 17.19
N PRO A 23 9.11 0.84 17.14
CA PRO A 23 9.89 -0.39 17.00
C PRO A 23 9.75 -1.27 18.25
N LEU A 24 9.53 -2.57 18.05
CA LEU A 24 9.58 -3.55 19.13
C LEU A 24 11.04 -3.83 19.53
N PRO A 25 11.30 -4.24 20.78
CA PRO A 25 12.65 -4.56 21.26
C PRO A 25 13.38 -5.63 20.42
N GLN A 26 12.63 -6.56 19.82
CA GLN A 26 13.17 -7.59 18.94
C GLN A 26 13.59 -7.03 17.57
N GLU A 27 12.95 -5.97 17.10
CA GLU A 27 13.25 -5.31 15.81
C GLU A 27 14.51 -4.44 15.93
N THR A 28 14.70 -3.79 17.07
CA THR A 28 15.92 -3.03 17.37
C THR A 28 17.15 -3.94 17.54
N ALA A 29 16.95 -5.19 17.98
CA ALA A 29 18.01 -6.19 18.05
C ALA A 29 18.41 -6.74 16.67
N ILE A 30 17.48 -6.82 15.72
CA ILE A 30 17.76 -7.21 14.33
C ILE A 30 18.59 -6.11 13.64
N LEU A 31 18.24 -4.84 13.87
CA LEU A 31 18.98 -3.67 13.37
C LEU A 31 20.47 -3.62 13.75
N SER A 32 20.86 -4.24 14.87
CA SER A 32 22.26 -4.26 15.32
C SER A 32 23.08 -5.43 14.76
N HIS A 33 22.45 -6.34 14.00
CA HIS A 33 23.10 -7.53 13.47
C HIS A 33 23.70 -7.25 12.07
N PRO A 34 25.01 -7.52 11.84
CA PRO A 34 25.72 -7.13 10.61
C PRO A 34 25.27 -7.79 9.29
N ASN A 35 24.34 -8.76 9.31
CA ASN A 35 23.93 -9.55 8.14
C ASN A 35 22.45 -9.33 7.73
N THR A 36 21.79 -8.28 8.21
CA THR A 36 20.34 -8.08 8.04
C THR A 36 19.89 -7.49 6.70
N THR A 37 20.84 -7.27 5.79
CA THR A 37 20.66 -6.54 4.52
C THR A 37 19.66 -7.18 3.55
N ILE A 38 19.29 -8.46 3.73
CA ILE A 38 18.37 -9.16 2.81
C ILE A 38 16.92 -9.11 3.31
N ALA A 39 16.69 -8.92 4.62
CA ALA A 39 15.36 -9.08 5.23
C ALA A 39 14.81 -7.80 5.87
N PHE A 40 15.61 -6.75 6.09
CA PHE A 40 15.20 -5.55 6.81
C PHE A 40 15.41 -4.29 5.95
N ASP A 41 14.41 -3.43 5.82
CA ASP A 41 14.61 -2.09 5.27
C ASP A 41 15.03 -1.14 6.40
N PRO A 42 16.31 -0.72 6.49
CA PRO A 42 16.81 0.18 7.52
C PRO A 42 16.19 1.58 7.48
N LYS A 43 15.52 1.93 6.37
CA LYS A 43 14.78 3.18 6.20
C LYS A 43 13.26 2.98 6.25
N GLY A 44 12.80 1.73 6.39
CA GLY A 44 11.39 1.36 6.42
C GLY A 44 10.74 1.59 7.78
N VAL A 45 9.43 1.85 7.78
CA VAL A 45 8.64 2.00 9.00
C VAL A 45 8.51 0.66 9.76
N PRO A 46 8.54 0.64 11.11
CA PRO A 46 8.61 -0.61 11.88
C PRO A 46 7.49 -1.61 11.60
N TRP A 47 6.24 -1.16 11.48
CA TRP A 47 5.14 -2.04 11.11
C TRP A 47 5.33 -2.68 9.73
N TYR A 48 5.90 -1.96 8.77
CA TYR A 48 6.12 -2.52 7.44
C TYR A 48 7.11 -3.66 7.53
N ASN A 49 8.25 -3.47 8.20
CA ASN A 49 9.22 -4.54 8.43
C ASN A 49 8.61 -5.75 9.18
N ARG A 50 7.68 -5.53 10.12
CA ARG A 50 6.99 -6.59 10.87
C ARG A 50 6.06 -7.44 10.02
N TYR A 51 5.32 -6.80 9.12
CA TYR A 51 4.26 -7.46 8.36
C TYR A 51 4.61 -7.66 6.89
N ARG A 52 5.80 -7.25 6.43
CA ARG A 52 6.18 -7.28 5.01
C ARG A 52 6.02 -8.66 4.40
N ASP A 53 6.47 -9.70 5.09
CA ASP A 53 6.45 -11.05 4.52
C ASP A 53 5.02 -11.59 4.44
N ILE A 54 4.19 -11.33 5.46
CA ILE A 54 2.75 -11.64 5.43
C ILE A 54 2.06 -10.84 4.32
N LEU A 55 2.37 -9.55 4.17
CA LEU A 55 1.84 -8.71 3.10
C LEU A 55 2.26 -9.24 1.74
N ARG A 56 3.55 -9.55 1.55
CA ARG A 56 4.07 -10.16 0.32
C ARG A 56 3.36 -11.47 0.02
N GLU A 57 3.29 -12.40 0.98
CA GLU A 57 2.61 -13.69 0.81
C GLU A 57 1.12 -13.53 0.52
N SER A 58 0.44 -12.56 1.15
CA SER A 58 -0.98 -12.26 0.88
C SER A 58 -1.22 -11.65 -0.50
N LEU A 59 -0.20 -10.98 -1.05
CA LEU A 59 -0.19 -10.38 -2.38
C LEU A 59 0.45 -11.32 -3.42
N CYS A 60 1.12 -12.39 -2.98
CA CYS A 60 1.65 -13.43 -3.83
C CYS A 60 0.49 -14.26 -4.37
N PHE A 61 0.63 -14.63 -5.63
CA PHE A 61 -0.34 -15.37 -6.41
C PHE A 61 -0.53 -16.78 -5.85
N VAL A 62 -1.71 -17.35 -6.08
CA VAL A 62 -1.96 -18.78 -5.84
C VAL A 62 -1.07 -19.54 -6.82
N GLU A 63 -0.26 -20.49 -6.36
CA GLU A 63 0.70 -21.28 -7.15
C GLU A 63 0.08 -21.95 -8.42
N GLN A 64 -1.25 -22.00 -8.49
CA GLN A 64 -2.06 -22.57 -9.57
C GLN A 64 -2.39 -21.56 -10.69
N SER A 65 -2.20 -20.25 -10.49
CA SER A 65 -2.31 -19.26 -11.55
C SER A 65 -1.03 -19.27 -12.37
N MET A 66 -1.09 -19.83 -13.58
CA MET A 66 0.08 -19.96 -14.49
C MET A 66 0.66 -18.63 -15.01
N ILE A 67 0.32 -17.48 -14.42
CA ILE A 67 0.69 -16.16 -14.94
C ILE A 67 1.00 -15.22 -13.78
N GLU A 68 2.16 -14.57 -13.81
CA GLU A 68 2.55 -13.42 -12.96
C GLU A 68 1.71 -12.18 -13.34
N CYS A 69 0.39 -12.31 -13.31
CA CYS A 69 -0.57 -11.28 -13.68
C CYS A 69 -1.07 -10.59 -12.40
N PRO A 70 -1.01 -9.25 -12.27
CA PRO A 70 -1.69 -8.53 -11.20
C PRO A 70 -3.19 -8.83 -11.25
N ALA A 71 -3.69 -9.47 -10.19
CA ALA A 71 -5.12 -9.75 -10.04
C ALA A 71 -5.97 -8.48 -9.87
N LEU A 72 -5.34 -7.37 -9.45
CA LEU A 72 -5.99 -6.10 -9.16
C LEU A 72 -5.02 -4.93 -9.36
N ALA A 73 -5.53 -3.80 -9.85
CA ALA A 73 -4.87 -2.50 -9.79
C ALA A 73 -5.59 -1.60 -8.77
N LEU A 74 -4.85 -1.11 -7.77
CA LEU A 74 -5.32 -0.13 -6.80
C LEU A 74 -4.85 1.27 -7.23
N ILE A 75 -5.78 2.13 -7.61
CA ILE A 75 -5.51 3.52 -8.00
C ILE A 75 -5.74 4.39 -6.76
N VAL A 76 -4.68 5.03 -6.29
CA VAL A 76 -4.68 5.85 -5.08
C VAL A 76 -4.41 7.29 -5.46
N VAL A 77 -5.29 8.19 -5.04
CA VAL A 77 -5.16 9.64 -5.22
C VAL A 77 -5.37 10.31 -3.87
N ALA A 78 -4.65 11.38 -3.59
CA ALA A 78 -4.83 12.18 -2.39
C ALA A 78 -5.71 13.41 -2.68
N SER A 79 -6.60 13.78 -1.77
CA SER A 79 -7.37 15.02 -1.89
C SER A 79 -6.48 16.27 -1.80
N THR A 80 -5.26 16.11 -1.31
CA THR A 80 -4.23 17.15 -1.22
C THR A 80 -3.43 17.32 -2.51
N ASP A 81 -3.67 16.48 -3.53
CA ASP A 81 -3.06 16.66 -4.84
C ASP A 81 -3.53 18.00 -5.45
N VAL A 82 -2.70 18.61 -6.30
CA VAL A 82 -2.99 19.92 -6.91
C VAL A 82 -4.30 19.90 -7.70
N ASP A 83 -4.57 18.78 -8.38
CA ASP A 83 -5.84 18.48 -9.02
C ASP A 83 -6.12 16.96 -8.88
N PRO A 84 -6.83 16.55 -7.82
CA PRO A 84 -7.09 15.13 -7.55
C PRO A 84 -7.93 14.47 -8.66
N LEU A 85 -8.78 15.23 -9.36
CA LEU A 85 -9.60 14.69 -10.44
C LEU A 85 -8.75 14.41 -11.67
N ALA A 86 -7.88 15.34 -12.05
CA ALA A 86 -6.94 15.12 -13.15
C ALA A 86 -5.98 13.95 -12.85
N ALA A 87 -5.49 13.85 -11.62
CA ALA A 87 -4.67 12.71 -11.18
C ALA A 87 -5.42 11.37 -11.28
N PHE A 88 -6.71 11.36 -10.92
CA PHE A 88 -7.57 10.18 -11.11
C PHE A 88 -7.70 9.78 -12.58
N GLU A 89 -7.97 10.73 -13.46
CA GLU A 89 -8.13 10.47 -14.89
C GLU A 89 -6.83 9.94 -15.50
N GLU A 90 -5.69 10.54 -15.15
CA GLU A 90 -4.36 10.11 -15.59
C GLU A 90 -4.07 8.66 -15.15
N LEU A 91 -4.18 8.38 -13.85
CA LEU A 91 -3.87 7.05 -13.30
C LEU A 91 -4.87 5.98 -13.74
N SER A 92 -6.07 6.38 -14.16
CA SER A 92 -7.05 5.47 -14.77
C SER A 92 -6.63 4.97 -16.15
N THR A 93 -5.71 5.66 -16.82
CA THR A 93 -5.27 5.26 -18.17
C THR A 93 -4.46 3.96 -18.13
N HIS A 94 -4.92 2.97 -18.89
CA HIS A 94 -4.47 1.58 -18.78
C HIS A 94 -3.05 1.32 -19.27
N GLN A 95 -2.53 2.15 -20.18
CA GLN A 95 -1.31 1.81 -20.93
C GLN A 95 -0.02 2.26 -20.26
N ASN A 96 -0.03 3.33 -19.48
CA ASN A 96 1.23 3.94 -19.03
C ASN A 96 1.64 3.54 -17.61
N HIS A 97 0.69 3.03 -16.80
CA HIS A 97 0.92 2.74 -15.38
C HIS A 97 0.87 1.25 -15.03
N MET A 98 0.62 0.38 -16.01
CA MET A 98 0.65 -1.08 -15.84
C MET A 98 2.05 -1.66 -16.10
N PRO A 99 2.37 -2.88 -15.65
CA PRO A 99 3.62 -3.55 -16.03
C PRO A 99 3.80 -3.66 -17.55
N GLU A 100 5.05 -3.67 -18.02
CA GLU A 100 5.42 -3.65 -19.45
C GLU A 100 4.67 -4.67 -20.32
N ALA A 101 4.40 -5.86 -19.78
CA ALA A 101 3.65 -6.90 -20.49
C ALA A 101 2.22 -6.47 -20.87
N TYR A 102 1.57 -5.62 -20.07
CA TYR A 102 0.28 -5.01 -20.41
C TYR A 102 0.42 -3.84 -21.37
N GLN A 103 1.48 -3.05 -21.22
CA GLN A 103 1.75 -1.90 -22.09
C GLN A 103 2.02 -2.33 -23.55
N THR A 104 2.72 -3.46 -23.70
CA THR A 104 3.07 -4.06 -25.00
C THR A 104 1.96 -4.93 -25.59
N GLY A 105 0.82 -5.04 -24.90
CA GLY A 105 -0.34 -5.82 -25.35
C GLY A 105 -0.15 -7.34 -25.26
N GLN A 106 0.84 -7.84 -24.51
CA GLN A 106 0.98 -9.27 -24.23
C GLN A 106 -0.15 -9.76 -23.34
N TYR A 107 -0.66 -8.90 -22.46
CA TYR A 107 -1.86 -9.10 -21.67
C TYR A 107 -2.86 -7.96 -21.90
N ASP A 108 -4.15 -8.28 -21.84
CA ASP A 108 -5.19 -7.26 -21.90
C ASP A 108 -5.33 -6.57 -20.54
N ALA A 109 -5.02 -5.28 -20.49
CA ALA A 109 -5.17 -4.46 -19.29
C ALA A 109 -6.65 -4.25 -18.92
N SER A 110 -7.60 -4.43 -19.84
CA SER A 110 -9.03 -4.26 -19.58
C SER A 110 -9.57 -5.30 -18.60
N GLU A 111 -8.96 -6.50 -18.56
CA GLU A 111 -9.33 -7.63 -17.70
C GLU A 111 -8.86 -7.46 -16.23
N VAL A 112 -7.96 -6.51 -15.95
CA VAL A 112 -7.49 -6.26 -14.59
C VAL A 112 -8.53 -5.43 -13.82
N SER A 113 -9.04 -6.00 -12.73
CA SER A 113 -10.00 -5.31 -11.85
C SER A 113 -9.35 -4.09 -11.18
N ARG A 114 -10.14 -3.01 -11.03
CA ARG A 114 -9.65 -1.74 -10.48
C ARG A 114 -10.40 -1.37 -9.20
N ILE A 115 -9.64 -0.95 -8.21
CA ILE A 115 -10.18 -0.28 -7.02
C ILE A 115 -9.65 1.14 -7.01
N TYR A 116 -10.56 2.10 -6.87
CA TYR A 116 -10.25 3.52 -6.77
C TYR A 116 -10.32 3.94 -5.31
N LEU A 117 -9.24 4.51 -4.80
CA LEU A 117 -9.12 4.98 -3.43
C LEU A 117 -8.73 6.45 -3.43
N LEU A 118 -9.66 7.30 -2.98
CA LEU A 118 -9.36 8.68 -2.64
C LEU A 118 -8.97 8.74 -1.17
N ILE A 119 -7.74 9.14 -0.88
CA ILE A 119 -7.26 9.39 0.48
C ILE A 119 -7.53 10.86 0.79
N HIS A 120 -8.31 11.11 1.83
CA HIS A 120 -8.51 12.44 2.37
C HIS A 120 -7.90 12.48 3.76
N ASP A 121 -6.85 13.27 3.95
CA ASP A 121 -6.35 13.58 5.29
C ASP A 121 -6.97 14.91 5.76
N PRO A 122 -7.91 14.89 6.71
CA PRO A 122 -8.49 16.10 7.26
C PRO A 122 -7.53 16.88 8.18
N HIS A 123 -6.37 16.30 8.52
CA HIS A 123 -5.35 16.90 9.36
C HIS A 123 -4.20 17.46 8.51
N GLU A 124 -4.48 18.47 7.68
CA GLU A 124 -3.41 19.38 7.25
C GLU A 124 -2.84 20.09 8.49
N GLY A 125 -1.76 19.53 9.04
CA GLY A 125 -0.72 20.24 9.80
C GLY A 125 -1.14 21.37 10.73
N LYS A 126 -2.19 21.20 11.56
CA LYS A 126 -2.53 22.19 12.59
C LYS A 126 -1.75 22.03 13.90
N ASP A 127 -0.94 20.98 14.03
CA ASP A 127 -0.17 20.69 15.24
C ASP A 127 1.33 20.42 14.97
N VAL A 128 1.89 20.99 13.88
CA VAL A 128 3.36 21.05 13.69
C VAL A 128 3.79 22.50 13.92
N ASP A 129 4.07 22.82 15.18
CA ASP A 129 4.90 23.97 15.58
C ASP A 129 6.38 23.76 15.17
#